data_AF-A0AAD5QE47-F1
#
_entry.id   AF-A0AAD5QE47-F1
#
_cell.length_a   1.000
_cell.length_b   1.000
_cell.length_c   1.000
_cell.angle_alpha   90.00
_cell.angle_beta   90.00
_cell.angle_gamma   90.00
#
_symmetry.space_group_name_H-M   'P 1'
#
loop_
_entity.id
_entity.type
_entity.pdbx_description
1 polymer ?
#
loop_
_entity_poly.entity_id
_entity_poly.type
_entity_poly.pdbx_seq_one_letter_code
_entity_poly.pdbx_strand_id
1 'polypeptide(L)'
;MRVEERPGWAQAISIQDALREMLLCCCWPVHKCVTLLSCFDTLIVAVFAYKSFNLLVNTIYEPHWTTIVSFLFFLSFFTCQLTATIYIILAHRRNLAHYCYPRLVLITGLIVCSVIACAVTIFYLNGSQTTLNNFIFRLCEYFFGEIDDRERAELKSELKIYAGAFLALGMTFCVYSIIELLLTHKFYKSLKGFAPVPQGDPSAPQPAFNPDFTQTTGKVYPNYA
;
A
#
# COMPACT_ATOMS: atom_id res chain seq x y z
N MET A 1 -36.69 -28.44 -13.44
CA MET A 1 -36.11 -27.12 -13.13
C MET A 1 -35.20 -27.31 -11.94
N ARG A 2 -33.88 -27.33 -12.17
CA ARG A 2 -32.88 -27.60 -11.13
C ARG A 2 -32.52 -26.25 -10.52
N VAL A 3 -32.92 -26.02 -9.27
CA VAL A 3 -32.56 -24.81 -8.51
C VAL A 3 -31.07 -24.93 -8.22
N GLU A 4 -30.27 -24.14 -8.93
CA GLU A 4 -28.82 -24.08 -8.73
C GLU A 4 -28.57 -23.27 -7.45
N GLU A 5 -28.38 -23.98 -6.33
CA GLU A 5 -27.96 -23.39 -5.06
C GLU A 5 -26.61 -22.70 -5.27
N ARG A 6 -26.64 -21.37 -5.39
CA ARG A 6 -25.41 -20.59 -5.43
C ARG A 6 -24.68 -20.77 -4.09
N PRO A 7 -23.37 -21.08 -4.12
CA PRO A 7 -22.62 -21.29 -2.90
C PRO A 7 -22.63 -20.04 -2.01
N GLY A 8 -22.82 -20.20 -0.69
CA GLY A 8 -22.92 -19.08 0.27
C GLY A 8 -21.73 -18.11 0.27
N TRP A 9 -20.57 -18.52 -0.26
CA TRP A 9 -19.40 -17.66 -0.47
C TRP A 9 -19.59 -16.63 -1.58
N ALA A 10 -20.35 -16.94 -2.64
CA ALA A 10 -20.68 -15.97 -3.69
C ALA A 10 -21.62 -14.86 -3.17
N GLN A 11 -22.50 -15.22 -2.23
CA GLN A 11 -23.44 -14.28 -1.62
C GLN A 11 -22.77 -13.39 -0.57
N ALA A 12 -21.82 -13.93 0.20
CA ALA A 12 -20.97 -13.16 1.10
C ALA A 12 -20.08 -12.15 0.35
N ILE A 13 -19.50 -12.56 -0.80
CA ILE A 13 -18.73 -11.66 -1.67
C ILE A 13 -19.62 -10.54 -2.22
N SER A 14 -20.86 -10.87 -2.64
CA SER A 14 -21.81 -9.86 -3.16
C SER A 14 -22.26 -8.86 -2.10
N ILE A 15 -22.46 -9.29 -0.85
CA ILE A 15 -22.83 -8.38 0.26
C ILE A 15 -21.62 -7.52 0.65
N GLN A 16 -20.41 -8.09 0.67
CA GLN A 16 -19.18 -7.35 0.93
C GLN A 16 -18.90 -6.32 -0.18
N ASP A 17 -19.13 -6.66 -1.45
CA ASP A 17 -19.02 -5.71 -2.56
C ASP A 17 -20.13 -4.64 -2.53
N ALA A 18 -21.36 -4.98 -2.09
CA ALA A 18 -22.44 -4.01 -1.93
C ALA A 18 -22.21 -3.05 -0.75
N LEU A 19 -21.75 -3.55 0.41
CA LEU A 19 -21.39 -2.71 1.56
C LEU A 19 -20.19 -1.81 1.23
N ARG A 20 -19.26 -2.30 0.42
CA ARG A 20 -18.08 -1.59 -0.09
C ARG A 20 -18.42 -0.52 -1.13
N GLU A 21 -19.45 -0.72 -1.95
CA GLU A 21 -20.00 0.31 -2.83
C GLU A 21 -20.67 1.44 -2.02
N MET A 22 -21.31 1.11 -0.90
CA MET A 22 -22.04 2.08 -0.07
C MET A 22 -21.15 2.88 0.91
N LEU A 23 -20.04 2.31 1.42
CA LEU A 23 -19.18 3.01 2.38
C LEU A 23 -18.15 3.96 1.73
N LEU A 24 -17.89 3.79 0.44
CA LEU A 24 -16.83 4.49 -0.28
C LEU A 24 -17.39 5.53 -1.23
N CYS A 25 -17.73 6.69 -0.64
CA CYS A 25 -17.90 7.98 -1.31
C CYS A 25 -18.71 7.93 -2.61
N CYS A 26 -20.04 7.93 -2.49
CA CYS A 26 -20.97 8.11 -3.61
C CYS A 26 -20.74 9.40 -4.44
N CYS A 27 -19.87 10.32 -3.99
CA CYS A 27 -19.68 11.63 -4.61
C CYS A 27 -18.22 11.98 -4.99
N TRP A 28 -17.20 11.16 -4.65
CA TRP A 28 -15.79 11.52 -4.93
C TRP A 28 -15.17 10.56 -5.97
N PRO A 29 -14.55 11.06 -7.06
CA PRO A 29 -13.83 10.20 -8.00
C PRO A 29 -12.71 9.40 -7.31
N VAL A 30 -12.79 8.08 -7.42
CA VAL A 30 -11.89 7.10 -6.75
C VAL A 30 -10.40 7.42 -6.92
N HIS A 31 -10.00 7.92 -8.09
CA HIS A 31 -8.61 8.28 -8.36
C HIS A 31 -8.08 9.41 -7.46
N LYS A 32 -8.92 10.40 -7.12
CA LYS A 32 -8.54 11.50 -6.22
C LYS A 32 -8.40 11.00 -4.79
N CYS A 33 -9.31 10.13 -4.34
CA CYS A 33 -9.22 9.53 -3.01
C CYS A 33 -7.94 8.71 -2.86
N VAL A 34 -7.65 7.80 -3.80
CA VAL A 34 -6.43 6.96 -3.77
C VAL A 34 -5.15 7.82 -3.80
N THR A 35 -5.13 8.89 -4.60
CA THR A 35 -3.97 9.78 -4.68
C THR A 35 -3.78 10.57 -3.39
N LEU A 36 -4.85 11.13 -2.82
CA LEU A 36 -4.80 11.90 -1.58
C LEU A 36 -4.37 11.02 -0.40
N LEU A 37 -4.89 9.79 -0.34
CA LEU A 37 -4.49 8.82 0.67
C LEU A 37 -2.99 8.49 0.55
N SER A 38 -2.48 8.30 -0.67
CA SER A 38 -1.03 8.08 -0.89
C SER A 38 -0.17 9.23 -0.43
N CYS A 39 -0.63 10.44 -0.71
CA CYS A 39 0.09 11.65 -0.36
C CYS A 39 0.15 11.77 1.17
N PHE A 40 -0.93 11.43 1.85
CA PHE A 40 -1.00 11.41 3.30
C PHE A 40 -0.04 10.35 3.90
N ASP A 41 -0.01 9.13 3.34
CA ASP A 41 0.93 8.09 3.77
C ASP A 41 2.39 8.52 3.59
N THR A 42 2.71 9.08 2.43
CA THR A 42 4.06 9.59 2.14
C THR A 42 4.41 10.75 3.07
N LEU A 43 3.46 11.62 3.44
CA LEU A 43 3.67 12.71 4.39
C LEU A 43 3.95 12.17 5.80
N ILE A 44 3.16 11.21 6.28
CA ILE A 44 3.37 10.56 7.58
C ILE A 44 4.78 9.96 7.63
N VAL A 45 5.16 9.21 6.61
CA VAL A 45 6.48 8.57 6.55
C VAL A 45 7.60 9.60 6.41
N ALA A 46 7.38 10.70 5.69
CA ALA A 46 8.33 11.81 5.60
C ALA A 46 8.57 12.46 6.98
N VAL A 47 7.52 12.68 7.77
CA VAL A 47 7.62 13.22 9.13
C VAL A 47 8.43 12.28 10.03
N PHE A 48 8.19 10.96 9.94
CA PHE A 48 8.99 9.97 10.66
C PHE A 48 10.45 9.97 10.22
N ALA A 49 10.72 9.96 8.92
CA ALA A 49 12.08 10.01 8.39
C ALA A 49 12.82 11.30 8.81
N TYR A 50 12.14 12.44 8.82
CA TYR A 50 12.68 13.71 9.29
C TYR A 50 13.00 13.67 10.79
N LYS A 51 12.12 13.10 11.61
CA LYS A 51 12.37 12.94 13.05
C LYS A 51 13.55 12.01 13.32
N SER A 52 13.65 10.89 12.59
CA SER A 52 14.79 9.97 12.66
C SER A 52 16.10 10.63 12.22
N PHE A 53 16.05 11.47 11.19
CA PHE A 53 17.22 12.25 10.76
C PHE A 53 17.68 13.23 11.84
N ASN A 54 16.75 13.99 12.45
CA ASN A 54 17.09 14.89 13.55
C ASN A 54 17.70 14.15 14.74
N LEU A 55 17.19 12.96 15.06
CA LEU A 55 17.74 12.12 16.12
C LEU A 55 19.15 11.65 15.77
N LEU A 56 19.40 11.23 14.53
CA LEU A 56 20.74 10.89 14.04
C LEU A 56 21.71 12.08 14.15
N VAL A 57 21.28 13.28 13.72
CA VAL A 57 22.10 14.50 13.79
C VAL A 57 22.44 14.87 15.23
N ASN A 58 21.47 14.75 16.14
CA ASN A 58 21.68 15.07 17.55
C ASN A 58 22.61 14.06 18.25
N THR A 59 22.74 12.83 17.75
CA THR A 59 23.60 11.78 18.30
C THR A 59 24.89 11.57 17.47
N ILE A 60 25.32 12.56 16.69
CA ILE A 60 26.50 12.44 15.80
C ILE A 60 27.80 12.16 16.55
N TYR A 61 27.94 12.62 17.80
CA TYR A 61 29.20 12.47 18.56
C TYR A 61 29.39 11.08 19.17
N GLU A 62 28.30 10.34 19.43
CA GLU A 62 28.33 8.95 19.92
C GLU A 62 27.25 8.13 19.20
N PRO A 63 27.44 7.81 17.91
CA PRO A 63 26.38 7.20 17.12
C PRO A 63 26.18 5.73 17.54
N HIS A 64 25.02 5.45 18.14
CA HIS A 64 24.58 4.06 18.35
C HIS A 64 24.18 3.42 17.01
N TRP A 65 24.63 2.18 16.78
CA TRP A 65 24.30 1.40 15.57
C TRP A 65 22.78 1.26 15.34
N THR A 66 21.99 1.22 16.41
CA THR A 66 20.52 1.17 16.37
C THR A 66 19.90 2.43 15.75
N THR A 67 20.47 3.60 16.03
CA THR A 67 20.04 4.88 15.44
C THR A 67 20.33 4.91 13.94
N ILE A 68 21.49 4.40 13.53
CA ILE A 68 21.87 4.31 12.11
C ILE A 68 20.95 3.33 11.36
N VAL A 69 20.75 2.13 11.92
CA VAL A 69 19.90 1.10 11.30
C VAL A 69 18.44 1.57 11.22
N SER A 70 17.91 2.20 12.28
CA SER A 70 16.56 2.74 12.25
C SER A 70 16.40 3.86 11.21
N PHE A 71 17.37 4.78 11.10
CA PHE A 71 17.36 5.80 10.06
C PHE A 71 17.35 5.21 8.64
N LEU A 72 18.22 4.23 8.36
CA LEU A 72 18.25 3.54 7.06
C LEU A 72 16.94 2.83 6.75
N PHE A 73 16.33 2.20 7.75
CA PHE A 73 15.01 1.58 7.61
C PHE A 73 13.93 2.61 7.23
N PHE A 74 13.81 3.73 7.96
CA PHE A 74 12.84 4.77 7.62
C PHE A 74 13.09 5.43 6.26
N LEU A 75 14.36 5.60 5.87
CA LEU A 75 14.73 6.14 4.57
C LEU A 75 14.33 5.20 3.44
N SER A 76 14.59 3.89 3.57
CA SER A 76 14.15 2.89 2.60
C SER A 76 12.63 2.91 2.45
N PHE A 77 11.89 2.92 3.57
CA PHE A 77 10.44 2.97 3.57
C PHE A 77 9.88 4.25 2.93
N PHE A 78 10.52 5.40 3.17
CA PHE A 78 10.20 6.66 2.51
C PHE A 78 10.39 6.58 0.99
N THR A 79 11.51 6.01 0.51
CA THR A 79 11.73 5.84 -0.94
C THR A 79 10.71 4.89 -1.57
N CYS A 80 10.31 3.82 -0.88
CA CYS A 80 9.27 2.90 -1.35
C CYS A 80 7.89 3.58 -1.42
N GLN A 81 7.52 4.39 -0.44
CA GLN A 81 6.26 5.15 -0.44
C GLN A 81 6.24 6.23 -1.53
N LEU A 82 7.34 6.96 -1.67
CA LEU A 82 7.49 8.00 -2.68
C LEU A 82 7.38 7.41 -4.10
N THR A 83 8.07 6.29 -4.37
CA THR A 83 7.94 5.59 -5.65
C THR A 83 6.51 5.08 -5.88
N ALA A 84 5.87 4.49 -4.87
CA ALA A 84 4.47 4.04 -4.96
C ALA A 84 3.50 5.20 -5.27
N THR A 85 3.68 6.37 -4.65
CA THR A 85 2.87 7.57 -4.94
C THR A 85 3.09 8.07 -6.38
N ILE A 86 4.34 8.13 -6.84
CA ILE A 86 4.66 8.53 -8.22
C ILE A 86 3.98 7.61 -9.23
N TYR A 87 4.02 6.29 -9.00
CA TYR A 87 3.39 5.30 -9.87
C TYR A 87 1.87 5.43 -9.93
N ILE A 88 1.20 5.80 -8.83
CA ILE A 88 -0.24 6.07 -8.80
C ILE A 88 -0.60 7.30 -9.65
N ILE A 89 0.19 8.37 -9.54
CA ILE A 89 -0.01 9.59 -10.34
C ILE A 89 0.21 9.29 -11.83
N LEU A 90 1.23 8.51 -12.16
CA LEU A 90 1.50 8.04 -13.52
C LEU A 90 0.38 7.13 -14.05
N ALA A 91 -0.17 6.23 -13.22
CA ALA A 91 -1.27 5.34 -13.59
C ALA A 91 -2.50 6.13 -14.06
N HIS A 92 -2.80 7.24 -13.39
CA HIS A 92 -3.89 8.14 -13.82
C HIS A 92 -3.56 8.87 -15.13
N ARG A 93 -2.33 9.36 -15.32
CA ARG A 93 -1.95 10.09 -16.53
C ARG A 93 -1.85 9.20 -17.78
N ARG A 94 -1.43 7.95 -17.61
CA ARG A 94 -1.21 7.00 -18.71
C ARG A 94 -2.35 6.00 -18.90
N ASN A 95 -3.35 5.97 -18.03
CA ASN A 95 -4.46 5.00 -18.02
C ASN A 95 -4.01 3.53 -18.10
N LEU A 96 -2.84 3.20 -17.54
CA LEU A 96 -2.28 1.86 -17.57
C LEU A 96 -2.40 1.22 -16.18
N ALA A 97 -3.22 0.17 -16.08
CA ALA A 97 -3.50 -0.53 -14.83
C ALA A 97 -2.25 -1.16 -14.19
N HIS A 98 -1.21 -1.47 -14.98
CA HIS A 98 0.00 -2.12 -14.51
C HIS A 98 0.80 -1.27 -13.50
N TYR A 99 0.75 0.07 -13.61
CA TYR A 99 1.44 0.96 -12.68
C TYR A 99 0.82 0.99 -11.27
N CYS A 100 -0.33 0.37 -11.05
CA CYS A 100 -0.94 0.27 -9.73
C CYS A 100 -0.33 -0.86 -8.87
N TYR A 101 0.38 -1.81 -9.50
CA TYR A 101 0.97 -2.97 -8.84
C TYR A 101 1.96 -2.66 -7.71
N PRO A 102 2.95 -1.76 -7.88
CA PRO A 102 3.92 -1.47 -6.82
C PRO A 102 3.26 -0.99 -5.52
N ARG A 103 2.19 -0.20 -5.61
CA ARG A 103 1.45 0.23 -4.42
C ARG A 103 0.62 -0.89 -3.79
N LEU A 104 -0.02 -1.73 -4.60
CA LEU A 104 -0.75 -2.90 -4.09
C LEU A 104 0.18 -3.82 -3.29
N VAL A 105 1.37 -4.14 -3.83
CA VAL A 105 2.36 -4.96 -3.15
C VAL A 105 2.82 -4.31 -1.84
N LEU A 106 3.06 -3.00 -1.85
CA LEU A 106 3.46 -2.26 -0.65
C LEU A 106 2.39 -2.32 0.46
N ILE A 107 1.12 -2.05 0.11
CA ILE A 107 0.00 -2.08 1.08
C ILE A 107 -0.19 -3.51 1.61
N THR A 108 -0.16 -4.53 0.74
CA THR A 108 -0.27 -5.92 1.18
C THR A 108 0.86 -6.31 2.13
N GLY A 109 2.11 -5.90 1.84
CA GLY A 109 3.24 -6.12 2.74
C GLY A 109 3.04 -5.47 4.11
N LEU A 110 2.50 -4.24 4.14
CA LEU A 110 2.20 -3.52 5.38
C LEU A 110 1.09 -4.18 6.20
N ILE A 111 0.05 -4.70 5.54
CA ILE A 111 -1.00 -5.46 6.21
C ILE A 111 -0.41 -6.72 6.85
N VAL A 112 0.40 -7.49 6.13
CA VAL A 112 1.02 -8.72 6.66
C VAL A 112 1.92 -8.39 7.85
N CYS A 113 2.77 -7.36 7.73
CA CYS A 113 3.63 -6.91 8.82
C CYS A 113 2.81 -6.48 10.05
N SER A 114 1.73 -5.71 9.83
CA SER A 114 0.85 -5.25 10.91
C SER A 114 0.11 -6.41 11.58
N VAL A 115 -0.38 -7.40 10.83
CA VAL A 115 -1.02 -8.60 11.39
C VAL A 115 -0.05 -9.40 12.24
N ILE A 116 1.20 -9.58 11.79
CA ILE A 116 2.25 -10.25 12.57
C ILE A 116 2.53 -9.45 13.85
N ALA A 117 2.69 -8.14 13.75
CA ALA A 117 2.93 -7.26 14.90
C ALA A 117 1.78 -7.32 15.93
N CYS A 118 0.53 -7.28 15.47
CA CYS A 118 -0.64 -7.45 16.31
C CYS A 118 -0.68 -8.84 16.96
N ALA A 119 -0.38 -9.91 16.21
CA ALA A 119 -0.35 -11.26 16.75
C ALA A 119 0.70 -11.38 17.87
N VAL A 120 1.93 -10.91 17.64
CA VAL A 120 3.00 -10.88 18.66
C VAL A 120 2.56 -10.09 19.89
N THR A 121 1.88 -8.96 19.71
CA THR A 121 1.40 -8.12 20.81
C THR A 121 0.26 -8.78 21.60
N ILE A 122 -0.64 -9.53 20.93
CA ILE A 122 -1.68 -10.30 21.60
C ILE A 122 -1.06 -11.45 22.41
N PHE A 123 -0.08 -12.17 21.84
CA PHE A 123 0.66 -13.21 22.57
C PHE A 123 1.41 -12.62 23.77
N TYR A 124 1.94 -11.40 23.62
CA TYR A 124 2.53 -10.65 24.72
C TYR A 124 1.51 -10.40 25.83
N LEU A 125 0.32 -9.86 25.51
CA LEU A 125 -0.70 -9.54 26.51
C LEU A 125 -1.32 -10.79 27.18
N ASN A 126 -1.41 -11.92 26.47
CA ASN A 126 -2.03 -13.17 26.93
C ASN A 126 -1.19 -14.02 27.91
N GLY A 127 0.01 -13.59 28.29
CA GLY A 127 0.75 -14.22 29.39
C GLY A 127 2.19 -14.65 29.08
N SER A 128 2.67 -14.51 27.84
CA SER A 128 4.09 -14.73 27.51
C SER A 128 4.98 -13.52 27.86
N GLN A 129 4.50 -12.62 28.73
CA GLN A 129 5.18 -11.37 29.08
C GLN A 129 6.58 -11.62 29.60
N THR A 130 6.80 -12.66 30.42
CA THR A 130 8.13 -12.99 30.97
C THR A 130 9.12 -13.41 29.90
N THR A 131 8.72 -14.23 28.93
CA THR A 131 9.62 -14.69 27.85
C THR A 131 9.94 -13.56 26.88
N LEU A 132 8.93 -12.78 26.48
CA LEU A 132 9.11 -11.65 25.56
C LEU A 132 9.86 -10.48 26.22
N ASN A 133 9.61 -10.20 27.50
CA ASN A 133 10.38 -9.19 28.23
C ASN A 133 11.82 -9.63 28.39
N ASN A 134 12.09 -10.90 28.70
CA ASN A 134 13.47 -11.40 28.75
C ASN A 134 14.15 -11.33 27.38
N PHE A 135 13.42 -11.55 26.28
CA PHE A 135 13.96 -11.37 24.94
C PHE A 135 14.26 -9.90 24.63
N ILE A 136 13.33 -8.98 24.97
CA ILE A 136 13.51 -7.53 24.79
C ILE A 136 14.66 -7.04 25.66
N PHE A 137 14.76 -7.46 26.93
CA PHE A 137 15.86 -7.10 27.82
C PHE A 137 17.20 -7.63 27.30
N ARG A 138 17.27 -8.86 26.76
CA ARG A 138 18.49 -9.36 26.12
C ARG A 138 18.87 -8.58 24.86
N LEU A 139 17.87 -8.17 24.07
CA LEU A 139 18.10 -7.29 22.92
C LEU A 139 18.64 -5.93 23.39
N CYS A 140 17.99 -5.32 24.38
CA CYS A 140 18.38 -4.05 24.95
C CYS A 140 19.77 -4.14 25.58
N GLU A 141 20.09 -5.18 26.34
CA GLU A 141 21.43 -5.42 26.91
C GLU A 141 22.49 -5.60 25.82
N TYR A 142 22.15 -6.32 24.74
CA TYR A 142 23.03 -6.45 23.58
C TYR A 142 23.29 -5.12 22.87
N PHE A 143 22.32 -4.20 22.85
CA PHE A 143 22.41 -2.93 22.15
C PHE A 143 22.88 -1.73 23.01
N PHE A 144 22.60 -1.74 24.32
CA PHE A 144 22.78 -0.62 25.24
C PHE A 144 23.72 -0.94 26.43
N GLY A 145 24.16 -2.19 26.59
CA GLY A 145 24.97 -2.61 27.74
C GLY A 145 24.11 -3.00 28.95
N GLU A 146 24.76 -3.22 30.10
CA GLU A 146 24.11 -3.74 31.31
C GLU A 146 23.07 -2.75 31.87
N ILE A 147 21.83 -3.22 32.05
CA ILE A 147 20.69 -2.42 32.52
C ILE A 147 20.46 -2.74 34.01
N ASP A 148 20.30 -1.70 34.84
CA ASP A 148 20.08 -1.86 36.27
C ASP A 148 18.73 -2.53 36.59
N ASP A 149 18.67 -3.31 37.67
CA ASP A 149 17.50 -4.11 38.04
C ASP A 149 16.28 -3.24 38.39
N ARG A 150 16.52 -2.02 38.87
CA ARG A 150 15.47 -1.03 39.16
C ARG A 150 14.84 -0.49 37.88
N GLU A 151 15.65 -0.16 36.87
CA GLU A 151 15.16 0.28 35.55
C GLU A 151 14.36 -0.84 34.88
N ARG A 152 14.78 -2.10 35.05
CA ARG A 152 14.09 -3.29 34.54
C ARG A 152 12.66 -3.44 35.06
N ALA A 153 12.42 -3.12 36.33
CA ALA A 153 11.11 -3.19 36.96
C ALA A 153 10.17 -2.07 36.46
N GLU A 154 10.69 -0.85 36.31
CA GLU A 154 9.97 0.29 35.75
C GLU A 154 9.61 0.02 34.27
N LEU A 155 10.59 -0.39 33.46
CA LEU A 155 10.41 -0.67 32.03
C LEU A 155 9.34 -1.73 31.77
N LYS A 156 9.26 -2.77 32.62
CA LYS A 156 8.24 -3.83 32.49
C LYS A 156 6.81 -3.30 32.63
N SER A 157 6.61 -2.33 33.52
CA SER A 157 5.29 -1.72 33.75
C SER A 157 4.88 -0.81 32.58
N GLU A 158 5.82 -0.01 32.08
CA GLU A 158 5.59 0.90 30.96
C GLU A 158 5.40 0.14 29.64
N LEU A 159 6.16 -0.92 29.42
CA LEU A 159 6.08 -1.75 28.22
C LEU A 159 4.70 -2.39 28.03
N LYS A 160 3.98 -2.65 29.13
CA LYS A 160 2.59 -3.15 29.05
C LYS A 160 1.63 -2.08 28.51
N ILE A 161 1.79 -0.83 28.94
CA ILE A 161 1.00 0.30 28.45
C ILE A 161 1.35 0.57 26.98
N TYR A 162 2.64 0.58 26.65
CA TYR A 162 3.10 0.75 25.27
C TYR A 162 2.61 -0.38 24.36
N ALA A 163 2.63 -1.64 24.81
CA ALA A 163 2.08 -2.76 24.05
C ALA A 163 0.56 -2.62 23.81
N GLY A 164 -0.20 -2.17 24.82
CA GLY A 164 -1.63 -1.89 24.66
C GLY A 164 -1.90 -0.78 23.65
N ALA A 165 -1.16 0.33 23.73
CA ALA A 165 -1.26 1.44 22.77
C ALA A 165 -0.84 0.99 21.36
N PHE A 166 0.22 0.19 21.25
CA PHE A 166 0.71 -0.37 20.00
C PHE A 166 -0.31 -1.33 19.37
N LEU A 167 -1.01 -2.14 20.16
CA LEU A 167 -2.11 -2.99 19.65
C LEU A 167 -3.25 -2.15 19.09
N ALA A 168 -3.69 -1.10 19.81
CA ALA A 168 -4.75 -0.21 19.34
C ALA A 168 -4.38 0.52 18.04
N LEU A 169 -3.14 1.01 17.96
CA LEU A 169 -2.59 1.62 16.75
C LEU A 169 -2.50 0.61 15.61
N GLY A 170 -1.99 -0.60 15.87
CA GLY A 170 -1.86 -1.67 14.86
C GLY A 170 -3.20 -2.12 14.31
N MET A 171 -4.23 -2.25 15.16
CA MET A 171 -5.59 -2.55 14.72
C MET A 171 -6.19 -1.43 13.86
N THR A 172 -6.01 -0.17 14.28
CA THR A 172 -6.46 1.00 13.50
C THR A 172 -5.76 1.07 12.14
N PHE A 173 -4.44 0.84 12.13
CA PHE A 173 -3.64 0.79 10.91
C PHE A 173 -4.05 -0.37 10.00
N CYS A 174 -4.33 -1.56 10.53
CA CYS A 174 -4.87 -2.69 9.76
C CYS A 174 -6.17 -2.32 9.04
N VAL A 175 -7.13 -1.72 9.76
CA VAL A 175 -8.40 -1.28 9.16
C VAL A 175 -8.16 -0.23 8.08
N TYR A 176 -7.31 0.74 8.34
CA TYR A 176 -6.92 1.77 7.38
C TYR A 176 -6.30 1.16 6.11
N SER A 177 -5.32 0.27 6.23
CA SER A 177 -4.66 -0.37 5.10
C SER A 177 -5.60 -1.29 4.31
N ILE A 178 -6.56 -1.95 4.96
CA ILE A 178 -7.61 -2.72 4.26
C ILE A 178 -8.47 -1.78 3.43
N ILE A 179 -8.90 -0.63 3.97
CA ILE A 179 -9.68 0.36 3.21
C ILE A 179 -8.87 0.88 2.01
N GLU A 180 -7.59 1.19 2.20
CA GLU A 180 -6.69 1.63 1.13
C GLU A 180 -6.50 0.55 0.05
N LEU A 181 -6.34 -0.72 0.44
CA LEU A 181 -6.23 -1.85 -0.48
C LEU A 181 -7.51 -1.97 -1.32
N LEU A 182 -8.67 -1.87 -0.68
CA LEU A 182 -9.96 -1.93 -1.36
C LEU A 182 -10.13 -0.75 -2.33
N LEU A 183 -9.75 0.47 -1.94
CA LEU A 183 -9.77 1.63 -2.82
C LEU A 183 -8.87 1.45 -4.05
N THR A 184 -7.64 1.00 -3.80
CA THR A 184 -6.63 0.80 -4.85
C THR A 184 -7.04 -0.32 -5.80
N HIS A 185 -7.65 -1.39 -5.29
CA HIS A 185 -8.22 -2.45 -6.13
C HIS A 185 -9.43 -1.97 -6.96
N LYS A 186 -10.30 -1.11 -6.39
CA LYS A 186 -11.41 -0.50 -7.15
C LYS A 186 -10.87 0.38 -8.28
N PHE A 187 -9.83 1.17 -8.00
CA PHE A 187 -9.14 1.98 -9.00
C PHE A 187 -8.49 1.12 -10.09
N TYR A 188 -7.83 0.03 -9.73
CA TYR A 188 -7.26 -0.93 -10.67
C TYR A 188 -8.31 -1.56 -11.59
N LYS A 189 -9.47 -1.97 -11.05
CA LYS A 189 -10.58 -2.51 -11.85
C LYS A 189 -11.17 -1.46 -12.80
N SER A 190 -11.30 -0.21 -12.34
CA SER A 190 -11.73 0.92 -13.16
C SER A 190 -10.80 1.12 -14.37
N LEU A 191 -9.48 1.09 -14.15
CA LEU A 191 -8.49 1.23 -15.21
C LEU A 191 -8.48 0.06 -16.20
N LYS A 192 -8.76 -1.18 -15.75
CA LYS A 192 -8.91 -2.34 -16.65
C LYS A 192 -10.15 -2.27 -17.54
N GLY A 193 -11.21 -1.59 -17.10
CA GLY A 193 -12.42 -1.36 -17.89
C GLY A 193 -12.20 -0.40 -19.07
N PHE A 194 -11.17 0.44 -19.00
CA PHE A 194 -10.68 1.23 -20.13
C PHE A 194 -9.68 0.40 -20.94
N ALA A 195 -10.20 -0.52 -21.76
CA ALA A 195 -9.39 -1.03 -22.87
C ALA A 195 -9.01 0.18 -23.75
N PRO A 196 -7.72 0.41 -24.06
CA PRO A 196 -7.37 1.41 -25.06
C PRO A 196 -8.09 1.02 -26.34
N VAL A 197 -8.93 1.91 -26.87
CA VAL A 197 -9.43 1.77 -28.24
C VAL A 197 -8.18 1.59 -29.09
N PRO A 198 -8.03 0.46 -29.83
CA PRO A 198 -6.91 0.30 -30.73
C PRO A 198 -6.88 1.53 -31.62
N GLN A 199 -5.78 2.31 -31.59
CA GLN A 199 -5.53 3.35 -32.59
C GLN A 199 -5.16 2.74 -33.95
N GLY A 200 -5.55 1.50 -34.21
CA GLY A 200 -5.69 1.05 -35.59
C GLY A 200 -6.83 1.87 -36.15
N ASP A 201 -6.52 2.72 -37.13
CA ASP A 201 -7.54 3.36 -37.96
C ASP A 201 -8.64 2.33 -38.22
N PRO A 202 -9.93 2.69 -38.05
CA PRO A 202 -11.00 1.79 -38.43
C PRO A 202 -10.70 1.41 -39.87
N SER A 203 -10.26 0.16 -40.08
CA SER A 203 -10.19 -0.43 -41.39
C SER A 203 -11.64 -0.43 -41.82
N ALA A 204 -12.01 0.63 -42.56
CA ALA A 204 -13.31 0.76 -43.14
C ALA A 204 -13.61 -0.59 -43.80
N PRO A 205 -14.80 -1.16 -43.60
CA PRO A 205 -15.18 -2.36 -44.33
C PRO A 205 -14.83 -2.10 -45.79
N GLN A 206 -14.05 -3.01 -46.39
CA GLN A 206 -13.59 -2.81 -47.76
C GLN A 206 -14.82 -2.48 -48.61
N PRO A 207 -14.84 -1.32 -49.30
CA PRO A 207 -16.02 -0.94 -50.06
C PRO A 207 -16.32 -2.07 -51.03
N ALA A 208 -17.58 -2.50 -51.06
CA ALA A 208 -18.04 -3.52 -51.99
C ALA A 208 -17.54 -3.15 -53.39
N PHE A 209 -16.86 -4.09 -54.06
CA PHE A 209 -16.31 -3.87 -55.39
C PHE A 209 -17.44 -3.41 -56.32
N ASN A 210 -17.46 -2.12 -56.64
CA ASN A 210 -18.40 -1.53 -57.57
C ASN A 210 -17.68 -1.42 -58.93
N PRO A 211 -18.05 -2.23 -59.94
CA PRO A 211 -17.40 -2.23 -61.24
C PRO A 211 -17.56 -0.91 -62.01
N ASP A 212 -18.43 0.01 -61.56
CA ASP A 212 -18.66 1.31 -62.21
C ASP A 212 -17.70 2.43 -61.75
N PHE A 213 -16.89 2.21 -60.71
CA PHE A 213 -15.88 3.18 -60.28
C PHE A 213 -14.60 3.02 -61.10
N THR A 214 -14.52 3.76 -62.21
CA THR A 214 -13.26 3.96 -62.94
C THR A 214 -12.24 4.62 -62.03
N GLN A 215 -11.14 3.91 -61.82
CA GLN A 215 -9.97 4.30 -61.04
C GLN A 215 -9.46 5.68 -61.53
N THR A 216 -9.67 6.73 -60.74
CA THR A 216 -9.07 8.03 -61.02
C THR A 216 -7.59 7.99 -60.68
N THR A 217 -6.81 8.45 -61.64
CA THR A 217 -5.35 8.43 -61.66
C THR A 217 -4.75 9.31 -60.56
N GLY A 218 -4.00 8.69 -59.65
CA GLY A 218 -2.79 9.28 -59.06
C GLY A 218 -2.92 10.03 -57.74
N LYS A 219 -2.12 9.58 -56.75
CA LYS A 219 -0.99 10.34 -56.18
C LYS A 219 -0.09 9.36 -55.40
N VAL A 220 1.07 9.07 -55.96
CA VAL A 220 2.15 8.34 -55.26
C VAL A 220 2.92 9.37 -54.43
N TYR A 221 2.97 9.18 -53.11
CA TYR A 221 3.89 9.95 -52.26
C TYR A 221 5.20 9.18 -52.11
N PRO A 222 6.37 9.82 -52.31
CA PRO A 222 7.66 9.16 -52.13
C PRO A 222 7.93 8.92 -50.64
N ASN A 223 8.37 7.70 -50.32
CA ASN A 223 8.93 7.37 -49.01
C ASN A 223 10.31 8.02 -48.89
N TYR A 224 10.48 8.93 -47.94
CA TYR A 224 11.82 9.32 -47.49
C TYR A 224 12.22 8.36 -46.37
N ALA A 225 13.24 7.54 -46.66
CA ALA A 225 14.00 6.79 -45.69
C ALA A 225 14.91 7.71 -44.86
#